data_AF-A0AAN0M9S8-F1
#
_entry.id   AF-A0AAN0M9S8-F1
#
_cell.length_a   1.000
_cell.length_b   1.000
_cell.length_c   1.000
_cell.angle_alpha   90.00
_cell.angle_beta   90.00
_cell.angle_gamma   90.00
#
_symmetry.space_group_name_H-M   'P 1'
#
loop_
_entity.id
_entity.type
_entity.pdbx_description
1 polymer ?
#
loop_
_entity_poly.entity_id
_entity_poly.type
_entity_poly.pdbx_seq_one_letter_code
_entity_poly.pdbx_strand_id
1 'polypeptide(L)'
;MPSVTEIATQIVDREGGYINDPDDPGGATNYGVTIHTMRRLGLDLTKDGQIDSSDVRVLTRAHAVSIFVEHYFRGPRIDRLPALLQASVFDMYVNAGANAVKILQRLLRDMRIEVTVDGVIGPKTVAATKQAMAAAPDHLVDAYGIARRNYYYDLADRRPASRKYARRRDGGKGGWITRAEEFVAARYHLTDAQHKARVAQWV
;
A
#
# COMPACT_ATOMS: atom_id res chain seq x y z
N MET A 1 12.80 3.29 14.57
CA MET A 1 11.84 3.15 13.46
C MET A 1 12.22 4.17 12.39
N PRO A 2 12.20 3.79 11.11
CA PRO A 2 12.42 4.75 10.03
C PRO A 2 11.34 5.84 10.08
N SER A 3 11.74 7.07 9.81
CA SER A 3 10.87 8.21 9.60
C SER A 3 9.95 8.01 8.39
N VAL A 4 8.83 8.73 8.36
CA VAL A 4 7.92 8.71 7.19
C VAL A 4 8.64 9.07 5.89
N THR A 5 9.60 10.01 5.95
CA THR A 5 10.40 10.42 4.80
C THR A 5 11.28 9.27 4.30
N GLU A 6 11.89 8.48 5.18
CA GLU A 6 12.68 7.31 4.81
C GLU A 6 11.80 6.21 4.19
N ILE A 7 10.59 6.01 4.71
CA ILE A 7 9.63 5.05 4.13
C ILE A 7 9.19 5.52 2.74
N ALA A 8 8.83 6.80 2.58
CA ALA A 8 8.47 7.36 1.28
C ALA A 8 9.63 7.32 0.28
N THR A 9 10.85 7.58 0.75
CA THR A 9 12.10 7.46 -0.01
C THR A 9 12.29 6.03 -0.53
N GLN A 10 12.12 5.02 0.34
CA GLN A 10 12.21 3.62 -0.06
C GLN A 10 11.11 3.21 -1.04
N ILE A 11 9.90 3.75 -0.90
CA ILE A 11 8.83 3.55 -1.89
C ILE A 11 9.27 4.12 -3.23
N VAL A 12 9.72 5.37 -3.27
CA VAL A 12 10.19 6.03 -4.50
C VAL A 12 11.39 5.29 -5.12
N ASP A 13 12.33 4.79 -4.33
CA ASP A 13 13.52 4.08 -4.86
C ASP A 13 13.19 2.73 -5.50
N ARG A 14 12.09 2.10 -5.07
CA ARG A 14 11.58 0.89 -5.70
C ARG A 14 10.87 1.20 -7.01
N GLU A 15 10.35 2.41 -7.16
CA GLU A 15 9.69 2.89 -8.36
C GLU A 15 10.73 3.37 -9.38
N GLY A 16 10.57 2.94 -10.63
CA GLY A 16 11.50 3.27 -11.69
C GLY A 16 11.47 4.75 -12.11
N GLY A 17 12.23 5.05 -13.15
CA GLY A 17 12.17 6.35 -13.82
C GLY A 17 10.91 6.54 -14.66
N TYR A 18 10.91 7.59 -15.47
CA TYR A 18 9.79 7.93 -16.34
C TYR A 18 9.37 6.78 -17.27
N ILE A 19 8.10 6.41 -17.21
CA ILE A 19 7.43 5.46 -18.11
C ILE A 19 6.19 6.16 -18.66
N ASN A 20 5.97 6.02 -19.96
CA ASN A 20 4.75 6.47 -20.61
C ASN A 20 4.33 5.41 -21.62
N ASP A 21 3.65 4.41 -21.11
CA ASP A 21 3.10 3.31 -21.89
C ASP A 21 1.69 3.72 -22.39
N PRO A 22 1.43 3.72 -23.71
CA PRO A 22 0.12 4.07 -24.27
C PRO A 22 -1.00 3.13 -23.83
N ASP A 23 -0.69 1.90 -23.39
CA ASP A 23 -1.67 0.94 -22.88
C ASP A 23 -1.85 1.02 -21.35
N ASP A 24 -1.06 1.85 -20.66
CA ASP A 24 -1.18 2.03 -19.21
C ASP A 24 -2.30 3.02 -18.88
N PRO A 25 -3.39 2.58 -18.20
CA PRO A 25 -4.44 3.49 -17.76
C PRO A 25 -3.96 4.57 -16.78
N GLY A 26 -2.79 4.40 -16.16
CA GLY A 26 -2.13 5.38 -15.31
C GLY A 26 -1.53 6.57 -16.08
N GLY A 27 -1.27 6.42 -17.38
CA GLY A 27 -0.59 7.39 -18.22
C GLY A 27 0.88 7.64 -17.79
N ALA A 28 1.46 8.74 -18.26
CA ALA A 28 2.82 9.13 -17.92
C ALA A 28 3.05 9.08 -16.39
N THR A 29 4.09 8.35 -15.98
CA THR A 29 4.41 8.09 -14.57
C THR A 29 5.91 8.25 -14.36
N ASN A 30 6.32 8.87 -13.26
CA ASN A 30 7.73 8.97 -12.86
C ASN A 30 7.80 8.87 -11.33
N TYR A 31 8.75 8.10 -10.79
CA TYR A 31 8.89 7.88 -9.33
C TYR A 31 7.59 7.40 -8.65
N GLY A 32 6.74 6.66 -9.38
CA GLY A 32 5.43 6.19 -8.92
C GLY A 32 4.31 7.24 -8.88
N VAL A 33 4.59 8.49 -9.27
CA VAL A 33 3.60 9.56 -9.40
C VAL A 33 3.08 9.63 -10.84
N THR A 34 1.78 9.46 -11.00
CA THR A 34 1.10 9.47 -12.31
C THR A 34 0.67 10.88 -12.72
N ILE A 35 0.49 11.11 -14.02
CA ILE A 35 -0.10 12.35 -14.55
C ILE A 35 -1.48 12.64 -13.94
N HIS A 36 -2.28 11.60 -13.71
CA HIS A 36 -3.57 11.72 -13.04
C HIS A 36 -3.43 12.25 -11.61
N THR A 37 -2.40 11.81 -10.88
CA THR A 37 -2.09 12.32 -9.55
C THR A 37 -1.69 13.79 -9.62
N MET A 38 -0.82 14.17 -10.56
CA MET A 38 -0.41 15.56 -10.74
C MET A 38 -1.60 16.47 -11.09
N ARG A 39 -2.46 16.06 -12.01
CA ARG A 39 -3.69 16.79 -12.39
C ARG A 39 -4.64 16.97 -11.22
N ARG A 40 -4.90 15.89 -10.47
CA ARG A 40 -5.76 15.95 -9.28
C ARG A 40 -5.23 16.92 -8.22
N LEU A 41 -3.91 17.03 -8.10
CA LEU A 41 -3.24 17.89 -7.13
C LEU A 41 -2.94 19.31 -7.66
N GLY A 42 -3.20 19.58 -8.94
CA GLY A 42 -2.90 20.88 -9.55
C GLY A 42 -1.40 21.18 -9.67
N LEU A 43 -0.57 20.15 -9.85
CA LEU A 43 0.89 20.28 -9.89
C LEU A 43 1.39 20.61 -11.31
N ASP A 44 1.40 21.90 -11.65
CA ASP A 44 2.07 22.47 -12.82
C ASP A 44 3.52 22.82 -12.43
N LEU A 45 4.46 21.93 -12.78
CA LEU A 45 5.88 22.06 -12.46
C LEU A 45 6.64 22.84 -13.53
N THR A 46 6.19 22.81 -14.79
CA THR A 46 6.78 23.60 -15.88
C THR A 46 6.36 25.07 -15.84
N LYS A 47 5.24 25.38 -15.16
CA LYS A 47 4.62 26.69 -15.01
C LYS A 47 4.12 27.27 -16.34
N ASP A 48 3.69 26.41 -17.25
CA ASP A 48 3.14 26.81 -18.54
C ASP A 48 1.60 26.90 -18.56
N GLY A 49 0.96 26.63 -17.42
CA GLY A 49 -0.49 26.65 -17.26
C GLY A 49 -1.19 25.36 -17.67
N GLN A 50 -0.44 24.30 -18.03
CA GLN A 50 -0.96 22.99 -18.34
C GLN A 50 -0.40 21.94 -17.36
N ILE A 51 -1.09 20.81 -17.20
CA ILE A 51 -0.58 19.67 -16.44
C ILE A 51 -0.57 18.47 -17.37
N ASP A 52 0.61 18.19 -17.92
CA ASP A 52 0.83 17.17 -18.92
C ASP A 52 2.10 16.33 -18.66
N SER A 53 2.49 15.52 -19.63
CA SER A 53 3.63 14.62 -19.49
C SER A 53 4.98 15.35 -19.29
N SER A 54 5.09 16.62 -19.67
CA SER A 54 6.28 17.45 -19.44
C SER A 54 6.51 17.67 -17.94
N ASP A 55 5.44 17.90 -17.17
CA ASP A 55 5.50 18.00 -15.70
C ASP A 55 6.01 16.71 -15.05
N VAL A 56 5.50 15.57 -15.53
CA VAL A 56 5.91 14.25 -15.04
C VAL A 56 7.40 14.00 -15.30
N ARG A 57 7.93 14.49 -16.43
CA ARG A 57 9.36 14.36 -16.79
C ARG A 57 10.25 15.21 -15.89
N VAL A 58 9.83 16.42 -15.53
CA VAL A 58 10.61 17.32 -14.66
C VAL A 58 10.38 17.05 -13.16
N LEU A 59 9.48 16.13 -12.81
CA LEU A 59 9.29 15.67 -11.44
C LEU A 59 10.61 15.19 -10.86
N THR A 60 11.00 15.75 -9.72
CA THR A 60 12.20 15.31 -9.00
C THR A 60 11.83 14.24 -7.97
N ARG A 61 12.83 13.44 -7.57
CA ARG A 61 12.68 12.49 -6.46
C ARG A 61 12.17 13.18 -5.17
N ALA A 62 12.65 14.38 -4.88
CA ALA A 62 12.20 15.16 -3.73
C ALA A 62 10.72 15.56 -3.82
N HIS A 63 10.25 15.94 -5.02
CA HIS A 63 8.82 16.19 -5.25
C HIS A 63 8.00 14.92 -5.02
N ALA A 64 8.42 13.77 -5.57
CA ALA A 64 7.72 12.50 -5.39
C ALA A 64 7.61 12.10 -3.90
N VAL A 65 8.70 12.20 -3.14
CA VAL A 65 8.70 11.95 -1.69
C VAL A 65 7.73 12.88 -0.97
N SER A 66 7.75 14.18 -1.28
CA SER A 66 6.84 15.16 -0.69
C SER A 66 5.37 14.82 -0.98
N ILE A 67 5.06 14.46 -2.24
CA ILE A 67 3.71 14.06 -2.66
C ILE A 67 3.23 12.83 -1.88
N PHE A 68 4.06 11.81 -1.71
CA PHE A 68 3.68 10.63 -0.94
C PHE A 68 3.48 10.93 0.55
N VAL A 69 4.36 11.71 1.17
CA VAL A 69 4.20 12.11 2.57
C VAL A 69 2.93 12.93 2.77
N GLU A 70 2.65 13.91 1.93
CA GLU A 70 1.51 14.79 2.12
C GLU A 70 0.19 14.11 1.75
N HIS A 71 0.11 13.50 0.57
CA HIS A 71 -1.18 13.05 0.03
C HIS A 71 -1.48 11.58 0.28
N TYR A 72 -0.47 10.75 0.53
CA TYR A 72 -0.63 9.31 0.75
C TYR A 72 -0.37 8.87 2.19
N PHE A 73 0.20 9.75 3.02
CA PHE A 73 0.41 9.50 4.44
C PHE A 73 -0.42 10.43 5.34
N ARG A 74 -0.21 11.76 5.25
CA ARG A 74 -0.93 12.73 6.09
C ARG A 74 -2.37 12.96 5.65
N GLY A 75 -2.63 13.07 4.35
CA GLY A 75 -3.96 13.20 3.77
C GLY A 75 -4.95 12.14 4.28
N PRO A 76 -4.62 10.84 4.21
CA PRO A 76 -5.46 9.79 4.79
C PRO A 76 -5.34 9.65 6.32
N ARG A 77 -4.55 10.49 6.99
CA ARG A 77 -4.32 10.53 8.44
C ARG A 77 -3.62 9.30 9.01
N ILE A 78 -2.75 8.65 8.22
CA ILE A 78 -1.96 7.50 8.67
C ILE A 78 -1.00 7.92 9.78
N ASP A 79 -0.55 9.18 9.79
CA ASP A 79 0.24 9.80 10.88
C ASP A 79 -0.43 9.72 12.26
N ARG A 80 -1.75 9.52 12.31
CA ARG A 80 -2.53 9.40 13.55
C ARG A 80 -2.64 7.98 14.07
N LEU A 81 -2.22 6.98 13.29
CA LEU A 81 -2.13 5.59 13.75
C LEU A 81 -0.89 5.39 14.64
N PRO A 82 -0.88 4.34 15.47
CA PRO A 82 0.32 3.92 16.20
C PRO A 82 1.53 3.75 15.28
N ALA A 83 2.69 4.28 15.68
CA ALA A 83 3.89 4.39 14.83
C ALA A 83 4.31 3.06 14.18
N LEU A 84 4.16 1.95 14.91
CA LEU A 84 4.49 0.60 14.44
C LEU A 84 3.66 0.15 13.22
N LEU A 85 2.43 0.66 13.04
CA LEU A 85 1.58 0.33 11.90
C LEU A 85 1.77 1.25 10.70
N GLN A 86 2.29 2.46 10.94
CA GLN A 86 2.33 3.53 9.94
C GLN A 86 3.00 3.09 8.64
N ALA A 87 4.16 2.42 8.72
CA ALA A 87 4.89 1.96 7.54
C ALA A 87 4.09 0.97 6.68
N SER A 88 3.52 -0.06 7.31
CA SER A 88 2.77 -1.11 6.60
C SER A 88 1.45 -0.58 6.03
N VAL A 89 0.74 0.28 6.77
CA VAL A 89 -0.50 0.90 6.30
C VAL A 89 -0.22 1.88 5.16
N PHE A 90 0.85 2.68 5.26
CA PHE A 90 1.27 3.60 4.22
C PHE A 90 1.63 2.88 2.92
N ASP A 91 2.48 1.85 2.99
CA ASP A 91 2.85 1.03 1.85
C ASP A 91 1.62 0.42 1.15
N MET A 92 0.69 -0.11 1.95
CA MET A 92 -0.55 -0.65 1.42
C MET A 92 -1.47 0.45 0.86
N TYR A 93 -1.48 1.65 1.42
CA TYR A 93 -2.29 2.76 0.94
C TYR A 93 -1.80 3.29 -0.41
N VAL A 94 -0.49 3.34 -0.64
CA VAL A 94 0.08 3.63 -1.97
C VAL A 94 -0.40 2.60 -2.99
N ASN A 95 -0.40 1.31 -2.63
CA ASN A 95 -0.78 0.24 -3.56
C ASN A 95 -2.30 0.06 -3.76
N ALA A 96 -3.13 0.30 -2.74
CA ALA A 96 -4.55 -0.07 -2.74
C ALA A 96 -5.51 1.01 -2.21
N GLY A 97 -5.00 2.21 -1.92
CA GLY A 97 -5.76 3.35 -1.42
C GLY A 97 -6.55 3.02 -0.16
N ALA A 98 -7.82 3.45 -0.12
CA ALA A 98 -8.72 3.25 1.01
C ALA A 98 -8.90 1.78 1.44
N ASN A 99 -8.56 0.80 0.58
CA ASN A 99 -8.58 -0.61 1.00
C ASN A 99 -7.57 -0.92 2.09
N ALA A 100 -6.43 -0.22 2.16
CA ALA A 100 -5.48 -0.35 3.27
C ALA A 100 -6.17 -0.09 4.63
N VAL A 101 -6.97 0.98 4.68
CA VAL A 101 -7.72 1.36 5.87
C VAL A 101 -8.87 0.38 6.14
N LYS A 102 -9.57 -0.09 5.10
CA LYS A 102 -10.64 -1.09 5.24
C LYS A 102 -10.12 -2.42 5.77
N ILE A 103 -8.92 -2.85 5.37
CA ILE A 103 -8.27 -4.05 5.90
C ILE A 103 -8.04 -3.90 7.41
N LEU A 104 -7.48 -2.77 7.84
CA LEU A 104 -7.28 -2.47 9.26
C LEU A 104 -8.62 -2.46 10.03
N GLN A 105 -9.63 -1.76 9.52
CA GLN A 105 -10.95 -1.68 10.18
C GLN A 105 -11.64 -3.05 10.29
N ARG A 106 -11.51 -3.91 9.27
CA ARG A 106 -12.03 -5.29 9.34
C ARG A 106 -11.29 -6.12 10.37
N LEU A 107 -9.95 -6.03 10.40
CA LEU A 107 -9.14 -6.70 11.41
C LEU A 107 -9.55 -6.28 12.83
N LEU A 108 -9.80 -4.98 13.06
CA LEU A 108 -10.30 -4.49 14.35
C LEU A 108 -11.66 -5.10 14.71
N ARG A 109 -12.57 -5.26 13.74
CA ARG A 109 -13.85 -5.97 13.97
C ARG A 109 -13.66 -7.45 14.27
N ASP A 110 -12.71 -8.12 13.61
CA ASP A 110 -12.37 -9.53 13.90
C ASP A 110 -11.84 -9.69 15.34
N MET A 111 -11.17 -8.64 15.86
CA MET A 111 -10.76 -8.53 17.26
C MET A 111 -11.89 -8.07 18.20
N ARG A 112 -13.14 -8.02 17.72
CA ARG A 112 -14.34 -7.58 18.45
C ARG A 112 -14.29 -6.13 18.94
N ILE A 113 -13.57 -5.27 18.22
CA ILE A 113 -13.55 -3.83 18.46
C ILE A 113 -14.49 -3.16 17.46
N GLU A 114 -15.50 -2.46 17.98
CA GLU A 114 -16.50 -1.79 17.16
C GLU A 114 -15.90 -0.61 16.39
N VAL A 115 -15.89 -0.72 15.07
CA VAL A 115 -15.49 0.35 14.15
C VAL A 115 -16.18 0.19 12.80
N THR A 116 -16.56 1.30 12.19
CA THR A 116 -17.12 1.31 10.82
C THR A 116 -16.03 0.98 9.81
N VAL A 117 -16.35 0.15 8.81
CA VAL A 117 -15.45 -0.17 7.69
C VAL A 117 -15.75 0.74 6.50
N ASP A 118 -15.36 2.01 6.62
CA ASP A 118 -15.58 3.06 5.59
C ASP A 118 -14.33 3.38 4.76
N GLY A 119 -13.15 2.93 5.22
CA GLY A 119 -11.86 3.26 4.59
C GLY A 119 -11.31 4.64 4.95
N VAL A 120 -11.84 5.27 6.00
CA VAL A 120 -11.43 6.60 6.49
C VAL A 120 -10.81 6.50 7.88
N ILE A 121 -9.63 7.09 8.07
CA ILE A 121 -9.00 7.18 9.39
C ILE A 121 -9.57 8.38 10.14
N GLY A 122 -10.71 8.15 10.80
CA GLY A 122 -11.31 9.08 11.76
C GLY A 122 -10.87 8.84 13.21
N PRO A 123 -11.30 9.68 14.17
CA PRO A 123 -11.00 9.50 15.58
C PRO A 123 -11.37 8.13 16.13
N LYS A 124 -12.48 7.53 15.65
CA LYS A 124 -12.90 6.18 16.03
C LYS A 124 -11.92 5.11 15.57
N THR A 125 -11.45 5.16 14.32
CA THR A 125 -10.43 4.24 13.79
C THR A 125 -9.13 4.36 14.60
N VAL A 126 -8.70 5.58 14.92
CA VAL A 126 -7.49 5.82 15.73
C VAL A 126 -7.64 5.23 17.13
N ALA A 127 -8.77 5.48 17.81
CA ALA A 127 -9.03 4.97 19.15
C ALA A 127 -9.08 3.43 19.17
N ALA A 128 -9.80 2.82 18.22
CA ALA A 128 -9.89 1.37 18.08
C ALA A 128 -8.51 0.73 17.82
N THR A 129 -7.68 1.35 16.97
CA THR A 129 -6.32 0.87 16.71
C THR A 129 -5.43 0.94 17.97
N LYS A 130 -5.55 2.01 18.77
CA LYS A 130 -4.82 2.14 20.04
C LYS A 130 -5.28 1.08 21.04
N GLN A 131 -6.59 0.82 21.13
CA GLN A 131 -7.14 -0.24 21.97
C GLN A 131 -6.60 -1.61 21.56
N ALA A 132 -6.57 -1.92 20.25
CA ALA A 132 -6.01 -3.15 19.73
C ALA A 132 -4.51 -3.31 20.04
N MET A 133 -3.72 -2.24 19.88
CA MET A 133 -2.30 -2.26 20.25
C MET A 133 -2.09 -2.50 21.75
N ALA A 134 -2.92 -1.92 22.61
CA ALA A 134 -2.81 -2.13 24.05
C ALA A 134 -3.16 -3.57 24.45
N ALA A 135 -4.14 -4.18 23.78
CA ALA A 135 -4.55 -5.56 24.03
C ALA A 135 -3.58 -6.60 23.46
N ALA A 136 -2.90 -6.29 22.35
CA ALA A 136 -2.03 -7.22 21.64
C ALA A 136 -0.80 -6.50 21.03
N PRO A 137 0.12 -5.99 21.88
CA PRO A 137 1.21 -5.10 21.46
C PRO A 137 2.17 -5.74 20.45
N ASP A 138 2.40 -7.05 20.57
CA ASP A 138 3.36 -7.78 19.75
C ASP A 138 2.72 -8.48 18.54
N HIS A 139 1.41 -8.29 18.31
CA HIS A 139 0.68 -9.08 17.31
C HIS A 139 -0.07 -8.24 16.27
N LEU A 140 -0.47 -7.00 16.57
CA LEU A 140 -1.32 -6.24 15.65
C LEU A 140 -0.63 -5.94 14.31
N VAL A 141 0.68 -5.66 14.33
CA VAL A 141 1.47 -5.39 13.11
C VAL A 141 1.51 -6.63 12.22
N ASP A 142 1.85 -7.78 12.79
CA ASP A 142 1.85 -9.06 12.09
C ASP A 142 0.45 -9.40 11.56
N ALA A 143 -0.59 -9.21 12.38
CA ALA A 143 -1.97 -9.48 12.02
C ALA A 143 -2.43 -8.60 10.84
N TYR A 144 -2.06 -7.31 10.84
CA TYR A 144 -2.34 -6.43 9.71
C TYR A 144 -1.59 -6.86 8.44
N GLY A 145 -0.30 -7.23 8.56
CA GLY A 145 0.47 -7.74 7.42
C GLY A 145 -0.08 -9.04 6.84
N ILE A 146 -0.55 -9.96 7.70
CA ILE A 146 -1.25 -11.18 7.28
C ILE A 146 -2.59 -10.84 6.60
N ALA A 147 -3.38 -9.93 7.17
CA ALA A 147 -4.65 -9.49 6.57
C ALA A 147 -4.43 -8.85 5.19
N ARG A 148 -3.37 -8.05 5.03
CA ARG A 148 -2.92 -7.51 3.74
C ARG A 148 -2.55 -8.62 2.75
N ARG A 149 -1.77 -9.61 3.16
CA ARG A 149 -1.41 -10.76 2.31
C ARG A 149 -2.67 -11.49 1.84
N ASN A 150 -3.61 -11.73 2.75
CA ASN A 150 -4.87 -12.40 2.43
C ASN A 150 -5.72 -11.59 1.46
N TYR A 151 -5.79 -10.26 1.62
CA TYR A 151 -6.45 -9.39 0.65
C TYR A 151 -5.92 -9.57 -0.78
N TYR A 152 -4.61 -9.72 -0.96
CA TYR A 152 -4.03 -9.96 -2.29
C TYR A 152 -4.40 -11.32 -2.87
N TYR A 153 -4.44 -12.36 -2.03
CA TYR A 153 -4.93 -13.67 -2.48
C TYR A 153 -6.40 -13.59 -2.88
N ASP A 154 -7.25 -12.99 -2.05
CA ASP A 154 -8.68 -12.85 -2.32
C ASP A 154 -8.94 -12.04 -3.61
N LEU A 155 -8.13 -11.01 -3.86
CA LEU A 155 -8.20 -10.24 -5.10
C LEU A 155 -7.82 -11.10 -6.32
N ALA A 156 -6.77 -11.92 -6.20
CA ALA A 156 -6.33 -12.82 -7.27
C ALA A 156 -7.28 -14.02 -7.48
N ASP A 157 -8.01 -14.45 -6.44
CA ASP A 157 -9.08 -15.43 -6.56
C ASP A 157 -10.20 -14.88 -7.46
N ARG A 158 -10.62 -13.63 -7.21
CA ARG A 158 -11.73 -12.97 -7.94
C ARG A 158 -11.33 -12.46 -9.32
N ARG A 159 -10.05 -12.11 -9.51
CA ARG A 159 -9.54 -11.54 -10.77
C ARG A 159 -8.35 -12.37 -11.28
N PRO A 160 -8.58 -13.33 -12.20
CA PRO A 160 -7.52 -14.17 -12.76
C PRO A 160 -6.34 -13.37 -13.33
N ALA A 161 -6.59 -12.23 -13.98
CA ALA A 161 -5.55 -11.34 -14.50
C ALA A 161 -4.58 -10.79 -13.43
N SER A 162 -4.99 -10.78 -12.16
CA SER A 162 -4.17 -10.33 -11.03
C SER A 162 -3.30 -11.44 -10.42
N ARG A 163 -3.52 -12.72 -10.77
CA ARG A 163 -2.75 -13.84 -10.21
C ARG A 163 -1.25 -13.73 -10.45
N LYS A 164 -0.84 -13.15 -11.58
CA LYS A 164 0.58 -12.90 -11.92
C LYS A 164 1.33 -12.05 -10.90
N TYR A 165 0.64 -11.24 -10.11
CA TYR A 165 1.25 -10.42 -9.05
C TYR A 165 1.38 -11.17 -7.72
N ALA A 166 0.54 -12.19 -7.50
CA ALA A 166 0.54 -13.01 -6.28
C ALA A 166 1.32 -14.34 -6.44
N ARG A 167 1.45 -14.85 -7.67
CA ARG A 167 2.17 -16.09 -8.03
C ARG A 167 3.01 -15.86 -9.30
N ARG A 168 4.31 -16.14 -9.20
CA ARG A 168 5.25 -16.11 -10.33
C ARG A 168 5.04 -17.30 -11.27
N ARG A 169 5.66 -17.27 -12.46
CA ARG A 169 5.56 -18.34 -13.46
C ARG A 169 6.15 -19.68 -12.99
N ASP A 170 7.15 -19.65 -12.12
CA ASP A 170 7.76 -20.82 -11.48
C ASP A 170 6.90 -21.41 -10.33
N GLY A 171 5.72 -20.84 -10.08
CA GLY A 171 4.83 -21.23 -8.98
C GLY A 171 5.23 -20.68 -7.61
N GLY A 172 6.30 -19.87 -7.53
CA GLY A 172 6.70 -19.19 -6.30
C GLY A 172 5.89 -17.93 -6.00
N LYS A 173 6.12 -17.37 -4.81
CA LYS A 173 5.43 -16.15 -4.35
C LYS A 173 5.68 -14.97 -5.28
N GLY A 174 4.62 -14.33 -5.73
CA GLY A 174 4.68 -13.07 -6.48
C GLY A 174 4.98 -11.86 -5.59
N GLY A 175 5.29 -10.74 -6.23
CA GLY A 175 5.71 -9.50 -5.57
C GLY A 175 4.72 -8.97 -4.53
N TRP A 176 3.41 -9.16 -4.72
CA TRP A 176 2.41 -8.77 -3.71
C TRP A 176 2.57 -9.54 -2.39
N ILE A 177 2.90 -10.83 -2.47
CA ILE A 177 3.01 -11.69 -1.29
C ILE A 177 4.32 -11.42 -0.58
N THR A 178 5.44 -11.37 -1.31
CA THR A 178 6.75 -11.09 -0.72
C THR A 178 6.78 -9.70 -0.07
N ARG A 179 6.20 -8.68 -0.71
CA ARG A 179 6.11 -7.32 -0.16
C ARG A 179 5.24 -7.26 1.09
N ALA A 180 4.11 -7.98 1.12
CA ALA A 180 3.28 -8.03 2.32
C ALA A 180 4.03 -8.68 3.50
N GLU A 181 4.83 -9.70 3.23
CA GLU A 181 5.61 -10.43 4.23
C GLU A 181 6.84 -9.65 4.76
N GLU A 182 7.32 -8.61 4.08
CA GLU A 182 8.36 -7.68 4.60
C GLU A 182 7.95 -7.03 5.94
N PHE A 183 6.65 -6.88 6.18
CA PHE A 183 6.09 -6.27 7.39
C PHE A 183 5.64 -7.30 8.43
N VAL A 184 5.90 -8.59 8.19
CA VAL A 184 5.43 -9.70 9.02
C VAL A 184 6.64 -10.46 9.54
N ALA A 185 6.63 -10.86 10.81
CA ALA A 185 7.65 -11.71 11.39
C ALA A 185 7.77 -13.03 10.59
N ALA A 186 9.00 -13.48 10.36
CA ALA A 186 9.31 -14.64 9.52
C ALA A 186 8.52 -15.91 9.89
N ARG A 187 8.20 -16.10 11.18
CA ARG A 187 7.39 -17.22 11.68
C ARG A 187 5.97 -17.29 11.10
N TYR A 188 5.44 -16.20 10.56
CA TYR A 188 4.10 -16.13 9.95
C TYR A 188 4.16 -16.10 8.41
N HIS A 189 5.35 -16.14 7.81
CA HIS A 189 5.49 -16.27 6.37
C HIS A 189 4.96 -17.63 5.93
N LEU A 190 4.29 -17.69 4.77
CA LEU A 190 3.92 -18.98 4.21
C LEU A 190 5.19 -19.72 3.76
N THR A 191 5.30 -21.01 4.01
CA THR A 191 6.32 -21.81 3.32
C THR A 191 5.97 -21.90 1.83
N ASP A 192 6.93 -22.29 0.99
CA ASP A 192 6.65 -22.53 -0.44
C ASP A 192 5.57 -23.59 -0.65
N ALA A 193 5.54 -24.62 0.21
CA ALA A 193 4.50 -25.64 0.18
C ALA A 193 3.12 -25.06 0.52
N GLN A 194 3.03 -24.22 1.56
CA GLN A 194 1.78 -23.54 1.92
C GLN A 194 1.32 -22.56 0.85
N HIS A 195 2.25 -21.82 0.24
CA HIS A 195 1.92 -20.94 -0.89
C HIS A 195 1.36 -21.73 -2.07
N LYS A 196 2.05 -22.81 -2.49
CA LYS A 196 1.61 -23.70 -3.58
C LYS A 196 0.22 -24.27 -3.29
N ALA A 197 -0.02 -24.72 -2.06
CA ALA A 197 -1.33 -25.19 -1.64
C ALA A 197 -2.41 -24.09 -1.73
N ARG A 198 -2.12 -22.87 -1.26
CA ARG A 198 -3.07 -21.74 -1.30
C ARG A 198 -3.49 -21.35 -2.72
N VAL A 199 -2.62 -21.54 -3.70
CA VAL A 199 -2.84 -21.14 -5.10
C VAL A 199 -3.10 -22.32 -6.03
N ALA A 200 -3.31 -23.53 -5.49
CA ALA A 200 -3.45 -24.76 -6.27
C ALA A 200 -4.65 -24.74 -7.23
N GLN A 201 -5.72 -24.03 -6.86
CA GLN A 201 -6.96 -23.92 -7.66
C GLN A 201 -6.87 -22.87 -8.79
N TRP A 202 -5.78 -22.11 -8.86
CA TRP A 202 -5.59 -21.11 -9.91
C TRP A 202 -5.12 -21.78 -11.20
N VAL A 203 -6.09 -22.06 -12.08
CA VAL A 203 -5.89 -22.42 -13.49
C VAL A 203 -5.41 -21.21 -14.29
#